data_AF-A0A2R6NXV9-F1
#
_entry.id   AF-A0A2R6NXV9-F1
#
_cell.length_a   1.000
_cell.length_b   1.000
_cell.length_c   1.000
_cell.angle_alpha   90.00
_cell.angle_beta   90.00
_cell.angle_gamma   90.00
#
_symmetry.space_group_name_H-M   'P 1'
#
loop_
_entity.id
_entity.type
_entity.pdbx_description
1 polymer ?
#
loop_
_entity_poly.entity_id
_entity_poly.type
_entity_poly.pdbx_seq_one_letter_code
_entity_poly.pdbx_strand_id
1 'polypeptide(L)'
;MALATLQGMPVPGLSPPWSLALSHSPCLQEPLPERPLLPLFVKTDVATHAVLIANAQTVFTWFRATGPLVTVRVGVDVGYAHPTCVLEYWEEQHAQAARLRGQDISMFTRAAIAIKATKGTSQGRHEIIVRYYEPTAQFLSHPAGFGAKRSFFPCIASPSISGPATCNAPGVDAGNNGNDTTKQEEPRQQDKEKEEKDARLKKAQQKREVADAAEQVAQKEREMAEKEEADKANQFALALEALEDAEKSSDFAELRLNCAEADLAEQKRLLKKAVLTLQEARDKREWAKNRVNDTFIAKEMALGEQQQAKRRREEAEHEVMRWRDEKARAETEERQAQADILGVEEDEEARRKEELAESIRKMQELRKLEEEDKARKQCETEMAEFRRRIAELEAAEKEAARLAKEESKRKAREEEQKARELREREAAQEAARKAELDRKEAYYQAATKETTRCKLRDESRWVQHIPWNLHFGLARFKLASAEFDDIRFNETQPLTFESVPWPTLLSPYKVTLEDIDWQAVEAFFVKVQLVMAESEYKTLVEKTHRRFHPDKWKARGLLNTVLDETLRGQLESTGNIVAQAMTPIWMKSRSR
;
A
#
# COMPACT_ATOMS: atom_id res chain seq x y z
N MET A 1 36.87 13.60 5.65
CA MET A 1 36.11 13.10 6.83
C MET A 1 34.67 12.94 6.41
N ALA A 2 34.14 11.72 6.38
CA ALA A 2 32.73 11.47 6.10
C ALA A 2 32.16 10.71 7.30
N LEU A 3 31.24 11.36 8.01
CA LEU A 3 30.43 10.78 9.08
C LEU A 3 29.11 10.36 8.44
N ALA A 4 28.80 9.08 8.55
CA ALA A 4 27.47 8.54 8.29
C ALA A 4 26.65 8.60 9.58
N THR A 5 25.35 8.85 9.45
CA THR A 5 24.25 8.07 10.03
C THR A 5 22.92 8.78 9.77
N LEU A 6 21.92 8.08 9.26
CA LEU A 6 20.76 7.70 10.06
C LEU A 6 19.87 6.71 9.30
N GLN A 7 19.23 5.87 10.10
CA GLN A 7 18.41 4.72 9.76
C GLN A 7 17.35 5.03 8.69
N GLY A 8 17.04 4.02 7.88
CA GLY A 8 16.11 4.09 6.76
C GLY A 8 14.72 4.57 7.14
N MET A 9 14.50 5.87 7.01
CA MET A 9 13.18 6.47 6.85
C MET A 9 13.07 7.10 5.46
N PRO A 10 11.95 6.88 4.74
CA PRO A 10 11.69 7.59 3.49
C PRO A 10 11.50 9.08 3.75
N VAL A 11 12.05 9.92 2.87
CA VAL A 11 11.86 11.38 2.91
C VAL A 11 10.44 11.72 2.41
N PRO A 12 9.59 12.39 3.22
CA PRO A 12 8.24 12.74 2.80
C PRO A 12 8.27 13.74 1.64
N GLY A 13 7.56 13.44 0.55
CA GLY A 13 7.37 14.35 -0.59
C GLY A 13 8.03 13.93 -1.92
N LEU A 14 8.70 12.78 -1.97
CA LEU A 14 9.25 12.22 -3.20
C LEU A 14 8.55 10.89 -3.55
N SER A 15 7.85 10.88 -4.68
CA SER A 15 7.30 9.68 -5.32
C SER A 15 7.66 9.72 -6.82
N PRO A 16 8.18 8.64 -7.42
CA PRO A 16 8.40 7.29 -6.83
C PRO A 16 9.63 7.24 -5.89
N PRO A 17 9.89 6.14 -5.16
CA PRO A 17 11.12 6.02 -4.35
C PRO A 17 12.35 5.92 -5.26
N TRP A 18 13.12 7.00 -5.35
CA TRP A 18 14.41 6.97 -6.03
C TRP A 18 15.44 6.33 -5.10
N SER A 19 16.14 5.32 -5.59
CA SER A 19 17.38 4.84 -4.97
C SER A 19 18.44 5.93 -5.12
N LEU A 20 18.84 6.57 -4.02
CA LEU A 20 19.99 7.48 -4.01
C LEU A 20 21.27 6.67 -4.23
N ALA A 21 21.81 6.72 -5.45
CA ALA A 21 23.13 6.20 -5.75
C ALA A 21 24.18 7.26 -5.36
N LEU A 22 25.00 6.95 -4.36
CA LEU A 22 26.19 7.75 -4.06
C LEU A 22 27.29 7.39 -5.07
N SER A 23 27.56 8.32 -6.00
CA SER A 23 28.73 8.26 -6.86
C SER A 23 29.91 8.96 -6.18
N HIS A 24 31.08 8.31 -6.18
CA HIS A 24 32.34 8.91 -5.75
C HIS A 24 33.22 9.34 -6.94
N SER A 25 32.64 9.46 -8.14
CA SER A 25 33.37 9.94 -9.31
C SER A 25 33.36 11.48 -9.35
N PRO A 26 34.51 12.16 -9.39
CA PRO A 26 34.58 13.62 -9.46
C PRO A 26 34.24 14.21 -10.84
N CYS A 27 33.91 13.40 -11.85
CA CYS A 27 33.55 13.87 -13.19
C CYS A 27 32.14 13.39 -13.59
N LEU A 28 31.17 14.31 -13.58
CA LEU A 28 29.82 14.15 -14.15
C LEU A 28 29.78 14.83 -15.53
N GLN A 29 30.54 14.33 -16.51
CA GLN A 29 30.50 14.84 -17.88
C GLN A 29 29.89 13.88 -18.91
N GLU A 30 29.56 12.64 -18.53
CA GLU A 30 28.89 11.70 -19.44
C GLU A 30 27.43 11.50 -19.02
N PRO A 31 26.48 11.60 -19.97
CA PRO A 31 25.07 11.37 -19.68
C PRO A 31 24.83 9.90 -19.32
N LEU A 32 23.93 9.68 -18.35
CA LEU A 32 23.48 8.34 -17.98
C LEU A 32 22.90 7.62 -19.21
N PRO A 33 23.16 6.31 -19.39
CA PRO A 33 22.58 5.55 -20.49
C PRO A 33 21.05 5.56 -20.41
N GLU A 34 20.39 5.88 -21.53
CA GLU A 34 18.93 6.09 -21.63
C GLU A 34 18.08 4.83 -21.39
N ARG A 35 18.71 3.64 -21.27
CA ARG A 35 18.02 2.40 -20.96
C ARG A 35 18.74 1.67 -19.83
N PRO A 36 18.04 1.25 -18.76
CA PRO A 36 18.62 0.36 -17.78
C PRO A 36 18.91 -0.98 -18.49
N LEU A 37 20.20 -1.31 -18.62
CA LEU A 37 20.63 -2.61 -19.10
C LEU A 37 20.23 -3.66 -18.04
N LEU A 38 19.63 -4.75 -18.50
CA LEU A 38 19.21 -5.86 -17.65
C LEU A 38 20.40 -6.39 -16.83
N PRO A 39 20.20 -6.80 -15.57
CA PRO A 39 21.28 -7.27 -14.72
C PRO A 39 21.92 -8.53 -15.30
N LEU A 40 23.24 -8.48 -15.51
CA LEU A 40 24.07 -9.61 -15.92
C LEU A 40 24.67 -10.26 -14.66
N PHE A 41 24.34 -11.52 -14.44
CA PHE A 41 24.73 -12.26 -13.25
C PHE A 41 26.04 -13.02 -13.48
N VAL A 42 26.98 -12.88 -12.55
CA VAL A 42 28.18 -13.73 -12.50
C VAL A 42 28.01 -14.77 -11.40
N LYS A 43 28.16 -16.04 -11.78
CA LYS A 43 27.99 -17.19 -10.89
C LYS A 43 29.33 -17.85 -10.59
N THR A 44 29.58 -18.19 -9.32
CA THR A 44 30.72 -19.01 -8.92
C THR A 44 30.26 -20.32 -8.29
N ASP A 45 30.79 -21.45 -8.79
CA ASP A 45 30.58 -22.77 -8.19
C ASP A 45 31.81 -23.14 -7.36
N VAL A 46 31.62 -23.56 -6.11
CA VAL A 46 32.72 -23.70 -5.15
C VAL A 46 32.55 -24.95 -4.29
N ALA A 47 33.49 -25.88 -4.45
CA ALA A 47 33.51 -27.12 -3.68
C ALA A 47 34.42 -27.08 -2.43
N THR A 48 34.90 -25.93 -1.92
CA THR A 48 35.56 -25.89 -0.58
C THR A 48 35.63 -24.51 0.11
N HIS A 49 35.80 -24.56 1.43
CA HIS A 49 35.47 -23.61 2.52
C HIS A 49 35.61 -22.09 2.36
N ALA A 50 36.46 -21.54 1.48
CA ALA A 50 36.75 -20.09 1.52
C ALA A 50 35.53 -19.21 1.19
N VAL A 51 34.66 -19.66 0.27
CA VAL A 51 33.42 -18.95 -0.09
C VAL A 51 32.26 -19.30 0.85
N LEU A 52 32.22 -20.54 1.36
CA LEU A 52 31.27 -20.97 2.39
C LEU A 52 31.37 -20.15 3.68
N ILE A 53 32.58 -19.70 4.04
CA ILE A 53 32.83 -18.84 5.21
C ILE A 53 32.95 -17.35 4.86
N ALA A 54 33.03 -16.99 3.57
CA ALA A 54 33.12 -15.60 3.15
C ALA A 54 31.75 -14.95 3.26
N ASN A 55 31.66 -13.90 4.08
CA ASN A 55 30.50 -13.03 4.06
C ASN A 55 30.53 -12.13 2.81
N ALA A 56 29.41 -11.47 2.52
CA ALA A 56 29.27 -10.58 1.36
C ALA A 56 30.37 -9.50 1.30
N GLN A 57 30.87 -9.02 2.44
CA GLN A 57 31.92 -8.01 2.51
C GLN A 57 33.28 -8.55 2.02
N THR A 58 33.62 -9.78 2.38
CA THR A 58 34.84 -10.44 1.91
C THR A 58 34.80 -10.63 0.40
N VAL A 59 33.67 -11.12 -0.12
CA VAL A 59 33.47 -11.30 -1.56
C VAL A 59 33.50 -9.95 -2.29
N PHE A 60 32.83 -8.92 -1.76
CA PHE A 60 32.89 -7.57 -2.30
C PHE A 60 34.33 -7.04 -2.37
N THR A 61 35.13 -7.27 -1.33
CA THR A 61 36.52 -6.81 -1.29
C THR A 61 37.39 -7.48 -2.35
N TRP A 62 37.18 -8.77 -2.60
CA TRP A 62 37.88 -9.49 -3.67
C TRP A 62 37.54 -8.93 -5.04
N PHE A 63 36.26 -8.63 -5.28
CA PHE A 63 35.75 -8.36 -6.61
C PHE A 63 35.61 -6.87 -6.96
N ARG A 64 35.65 -5.95 -5.98
CA ARG A 64 35.55 -4.49 -6.23
C ARG A 64 36.69 -3.91 -7.06
N ALA A 65 37.85 -4.55 -7.08
CA ALA A 65 38.99 -4.06 -7.86
C ALA A 65 38.88 -4.43 -9.36
N THR A 66 37.85 -5.16 -9.77
CA THR A 66 37.55 -5.38 -11.21
C THR A 66 36.53 -4.40 -11.76
N GLY A 67 35.92 -3.57 -10.91
CA GLY A 67 34.96 -2.55 -11.31
C GLY A 67 33.92 -2.26 -10.22
N PRO A 68 33.05 -1.26 -10.43
CA PRO A 68 32.00 -0.92 -9.49
C PRO A 68 30.91 -2.02 -9.48
N LEU A 69 30.76 -2.65 -8.32
CA LEU A 69 29.76 -3.68 -8.05
C LEU A 69 28.41 -3.03 -7.69
N VAL A 70 27.32 -3.54 -8.25
CA VAL A 70 25.94 -3.15 -7.93
C VAL A 70 25.49 -3.89 -6.68
N THR A 71 25.56 -5.22 -6.70
CA THR A 71 25.20 -6.07 -5.56
C THR A 71 26.12 -7.28 -5.44
N VAL A 72 26.26 -7.77 -4.20
CA VAL A 72 26.97 -9.01 -3.88
C VAL A 72 26.08 -9.84 -2.96
N ARG A 73 25.69 -11.03 -3.41
CA ARG A 73 24.87 -11.97 -2.64
C ARG A 73 25.65 -13.26 -2.45
N VAL A 74 25.68 -13.78 -1.22
CA VAL A 74 26.36 -15.04 -0.87
C VAL A 74 25.32 -16.04 -0.37
N GLY A 75 25.55 -17.33 -0.61
CA GLY A 75 24.64 -18.40 -0.16
C GLY A 75 23.30 -18.44 -0.90
N VAL A 76 23.25 -17.98 -2.15
CA VAL A 76 22.03 -18.04 -2.97
C VAL A 76 21.79 -19.49 -3.39
N ASP A 77 20.63 -20.04 -3.03
CA ASP A 77 20.17 -21.31 -3.55
C ASP A 77 19.65 -21.12 -4.98
N VAL A 78 20.38 -21.71 -5.91
CA VAL A 78 20.09 -21.67 -7.36
C VAL A 78 19.83 -23.08 -7.89
N GLY A 79 19.52 -24.05 -7.01
CA GLY A 79 19.26 -25.44 -7.37
C GLY A 79 20.52 -26.29 -7.58
N TYR A 80 21.68 -25.82 -7.12
CA TYR A 80 22.95 -26.56 -7.17
C TYR A 80 23.24 -27.16 -5.80
N ALA A 81 24.02 -28.25 -5.76
CA ALA A 81 24.38 -28.92 -4.52
C ALA A 81 25.21 -28.05 -3.55
N HIS A 82 25.71 -26.89 -4.01
CA HIS A 82 26.59 -26.01 -3.26
C HIS A 82 26.07 -24.56 -3.25
N PRO A 83 26.21 -23.84 -2.11
CA PRO A 83 25.82 -22.45 -2.00
C PRO A 83 26.61 -21.59 -2.98
N THR A 84 25.89 -20.76 -3.72
CA THR A 84 26.43 -19.95 -4.81
C THR A 84 26.55 -18.49 -4.39
N CYS A 85 27.59 -17.80 -4.89
CA CYS A 85 27.66 -16.34 -4.84
C CYS A 85 27.23 -15.73 -6.18
N VAL A 86 26.49 -14.63 -6.10
CA VAL A 86 26.01 -13.86 -7.25
C VAL A 86 26.56 -12.45 -7.15
N LEU A 87 27.26 -12.01 -8.21
CA LEU A 87 27.83 -10.67 -8.34
C LEU A 87 27.15 -9.95 -9.51
N GLU A 88 26.76 -8.70 -9.29
CA GLU A 88 26.21 -7.81 -10.31
C GLU A 88 27.16 -6.63 -10.51
N TYR A 89 27.48 -6.31 -11.77
CA TYR A 89 28.31 -5.17 -12.17
C TYR A 89 27.51 -4.21 -13.03
N TRP A 90 27.89 -2.93 -13.02
CA TRP A 90 27.28 -1.91 -13.88
C TRP A 90 27.56 -2.11 -15.36
N GLU A 91 28.72 -2.68 -15.69
CA GLU A 91 29.18 -2.84 -17.07
C GLU A 91 29.72 -4.24 -17.31
N GLU A 92 29.52 -4.76 -18.52
CA GLU A 92 29.91 -6.11 -18.90
C GLU A 92 31.44 -6.31 -18.80
N GLN A 93 32.24 -5.31 -19.16
CA GLN A 93 33.70 -5.37 -19.08
C GLN A 93 34.22 -5.66 -17.67
N HIS A 94 33.53 -5.15 -16.64
CA HIS A 94 33.88 -5.39 -15.24
C HIS A 94 33.53 -6.81 -14.79
N ALA A 95 32.43 -7.37 -15.31
CA ALA A 95 32.09 -8.78 -15.13
C ALA A 95 33.09 -9.70 -15.85
N GLN A 96 33.61 -9.31 -17.01
CA GLN A 96 34.62 -10.09 -17.75
C GLN A 96 35.95 -10.06 -16.98
N ALA A 97 36.35 -8.89 -16.48
CA ALA A 97 37.52 -8.74 -15.62
C ALA A 97 37.38 -9.53 -14.29
N ALA A 98 36.18 -9.56 -13.70
CA ALA A 98 35.85 -10.37 -12.53
C ALA A 98 36.05 -11.87 -12.80
N ARG A 99 35.60 -12.34 -13.96
CA ARG A 99 35.78 -13.74 -14.39
C ARG A 99 37.25 -14.13 -14.49
N LEU A 100 38.07 -13.29 -15.14
CA LEU A 100 39.51 -13.53 -15.24
C LEU A 100 40.18 -13.51 -13.86
N ARG A 101 39.80 -12.56 -13.00
CA ARG A 101 40.38 -12.44 -11.65
C ARG A 101 39.95 -13.56 -10.70
N GLY A 102 38.78 -14.16 -10.90
CA GLY A 102 38.39 -15.37 -10.15
C GLY A 102 39.40 -16.52 -10.33
N GLN A 103 40.04 -16.60 -11.50
CA GLN A 103 41.11 -17.55 -11.77
C GLN A 103 42.38 -17.20 -10.97
N ASP A 104 42.71 -15.91 -10.83
CA ASP A 104 43.86 -15.43 -10.03
C ASP A 104 43.65 -15.52 -8.51
N ILE A 105 42.43 -15.31 -8.02
CA ILE A 105 42.10 -15.45 -6.58
C ILE A 105 42.31 -16.89 -6.12
N SER A 106 42.10 -17.87 -7.01
CA SER A 106 42.46 -19.27 -6.78
C SER A 106 43.96 -19.48 -6.57
N MET A 107 44.83 -18.58 -7.07
CA MET A 107 46.28 -18.60 -6.81
C MET A 107 46.65 -17.89 -5.51
N PHE A 108 46.01 -16.77 -5.17
CA PHE A 108 46.34 -16.04 -3.93
C PHE A 108 45.92 -16.77 -2.65
N THR A 109 44.82 -17.54 -2.69
CA THR A 109 44.46 -18.43 -1.57
C THR A 109 45.44 -19.60 -1.39
N ARG A 110 46.16 -20.02 -2.45
CA ARG A 110 47.26 -21.01 -2.32
C ARG A 110 48.39 -20.47 -1.45
N ALA A 111 48.76 -19.20 -1.60
CA ALA A 111 49.84 -18.58 -0.82
C ALA A 111 49.44 -18.36 0.65
N ALA A 112 48.22 -17.91 0.92
CA ALA A 112 47.74 -17.64 2.28
C ALA A 112 47.49 -18.92 3.10
N ILE A 113 47.06 -20.02 2.46
CA ILE A 113 46.85 -21.32 3.13
C ILE A 113 48.16 -22.11 3.27
N ALA A 114 49.08 -22.03 2.29
CA ALA A 114 50.40 -22.64 2.39
C ALA A 114 51.26 -22.07 3.55
N ILE A 115 51.04 -20.80 3.92
CA ILE A 115 51.71 -20.18 5.07
C ILE A 115 51.14 -20.65 6.43
N LYS A 116 49.93 -21.24 6.45
CA LYS A 116 49.28 -21.73 7.68
C LYS A 116 49.23 -23.25 7.86
N ALA A 117 49.62 -24.03 6.85
CA ALA A 117 49.57 -25.50 6.90
C ALA A 117 50.97 -26.12 6.83
N THR A 118 51.72 -26.06 7.94
CA THR A 118 52.78 -27.04 8.20
C THR A 118 52.15 -28.27 8.89
N LYS A 119 52.29 -29.43 8.23
CA LYS A 119 51.82 -30.79 8.57
C LYS A 119 50.36 -31.13 8.23
N GLY A 120 50.21 -32.00 7.22
CA GLY A 120 48.98 -32.77 6.98
C GLY A 120 48.63 -32.87 5.50
N THR A 121 48.94 -34.00 4.90
CA THR A 121 48.71 -34.38 3.50
C THR A 121 47.23 -34.45 3.10
N SER A 122 46.82 -33.67 2.09
CA SER A 122 46.01 -34.13 0.94
C SER A 122 45.99 -33.04 -0.14
N GLN A 123 46.71 -33.25 -1.24
CA GLN A 123 46.67 -32.39 -2.43
C GLN A 123 45.38 -32.66 -3.21
N GLY A 124 44.38 -31.80 -3.05
CA GLY A 124 43.35 -31.57 -4.04
C GLY A 124 43.68 -30.28 -4.80
N ARG A 125 43.87 -30.36 -6.13
CA ARG A 125 43.86 -29.14 -6.97
C ARG A 125 42.41 -28.64 -7.01
N HIS A 126 42.18 -27.40 -6.62
CA HIS A 126 40.85 -26.80 -6.63
C HIS A 126 40.88 -25.48 -7.42
N GLU A 127 39.86 -25.28 -8.24
CA GLU A 127 39.71 -24.18 -9.18
C GLU A 127 38.38 -23.48 -8.89
N ILE A 128 38.40 -22.14 -8.81
CA ILE A 128 37.16 -21.35 -8.71
C ILE A 128 36.66 -21.16 -10.14
N ILE A 129 35.52 -21.76 -10.47
CA ILE A 129 34.92 -21.64 -11.80
C ILE A 129 33.97 -20.44 -11.78
N VAL A 130 34.31 -19.41 -12.56
CA VAL A 130 33.45 -18.24 -12.78
C VAL A 130 32.76 -18.38 -14.14
N ARG A 131 31.43 -18.37 -14.17
CA ARG A 131 30.63 -18.47 -15.40
C ARG A 131 29.79 -17.22 -15.63
N TYR A 132 29.64 -16.86 -16.90
CA TYR A 132 28.61 -15.93 -17.34
C TYR A 132 27.26 -16.63 -17.29
N TYR A 133 26.27 -15.95 -16.72
CA TYR A 133 24.88 -16.35 -16.87
C TYR A 133 24.24 -15.45 -17.93
N GLU A 134 24.07 -15.97 -19.13
CA GLU A 134 23.17 -15.36 -20.10
C GLU A 134 21.74 -15.65 -19.62
N PRO A 135 20.90 -14.63 -19.36
CA PRO A 135 19.47 -14.86 -19.24
C PRO A 135 19.00 -15.53 -20.52
N THR A 136 18.51 -16.77 -20.43
CA THR A 136 18.19 -17.58 -21.60
C THR A 136 17.09 -16.90 -22.42
N ALA A 137 17.47 -16.17 -23.47
CA ALA A 137 16.57 -15.65 -24.50
C ALA A 137 16.24 -16.70 -25.58
N GLN A 138 16.61 -17.96 -25.35
CA GLN A 138 16.52 -19.05 -26.33
C GLN A 138 15.54 -20.14 -25.86
N PHE A 139 14.24 -19.86 -25.95
CA PHE A 139 13.19 -20.89 -26.09
C PHE A 139 11.98 -20.35 -26.88
N LEU A 140 12.24 -19.50 -27.89
CA LEU A 140 11.24 -19.06 -28.86
C LEU A 140 11.73 -19.34 -30.28
N SER A 141 11.68 -20.62 -30.67
CA SER A 141 11.55 -21.01 -32.08
C SER A 141 11.29 -22.52 -32.21
N HIS A 142 10.02 -22.91 -32.09
CA HIS A 142 9.52 -24.08 -32.83
C HIS A 142 8.28 -23.64 -33.63
N PRO A 143 8.28 -23.80 -34.96
CA PRO A 143 7.07 -23.60 -35.75
C PRO A 143 6.13 -24.80 -35.54
N ALA A 144 4.88 -24.52 -35.20
CA ALA A 144 3.82 -25.51 -35.13
C ALA A 144 3.46 -25.98 -36.55
N GLY A 145 3.85 -27.21 -36.90
CA GLY A 145 3.46 -27.88 -38.13
C GLY A 145 2.28 -28.84 -37.92
N PHE A 146 1.17 -28.53 -38.59
CA PHE A 146 0.16 -29.43 -39.15
C PHE A 146 -0.32 -30.65 -38.35
N GLY A 147 -1.56 -30.53 -37.84
CA GLY A 147 -2.40 -31.67 -37.45
C GLY A 147 -2.90 -32.44 -38.67
N ALA A 148 -2.28 -33.60 -38.94
CA ALA A 148 -2.86 -34.63 -39.79
C ALA A 148 -3.58 -35.68 -38.92
N LYS A 149 -4.85 -35.91 -39.25
CA LYS A 149 -5.68 -37.00 -38.76
C LYS A 149 -4.94 -38.34 -38.90
N ARG A 150 -4.86 -39.15 -37.84
CA ARG A 150 -4.85 -40.61 -37.99
C ARG A 150 -5.41 -41.33 -36.76
N SER A 151 -6.39 -42.15 -37.10
CA SER A 151 -7.05 -43.19 -36.33
C SER A 151 -6.10 -44.29 -35.85
N PHE A 152 -6.45 -44.83 -34.68
CA PHE A 152 -6.30 -46.21 -34.21
C PHE A 152 -5.46 -47.20 -35.06
N PHE A 153 -4.45 -47.78 -34.40
CA PHE A 153 -3.97 -49.13 -34.65
C PHE A 153 -4.15 -49.97 -33.37
N PRO A 154 -4.35 -51.29 -33.49
CA PRO A 154 -3.81 -52.24 -32.53
C PRO A 154 -2.59 -53.00 -33.10
N CYS A 155 -1.77 -53.43 -32.15
CA CYS A 155 -0.50 -54.15 -32.26
C CYS A 155 -0.56 -55.48 -33.01
N ILE A 156 0.52 -55.87 -33.72
CA ILE A 156 1.13 -57.23 -33.71
C ILE A 156 2.66 -57.12 -33.96
N ALA A 157 3.39 -58.00 -33.27
CA ALA A 157 4.82 -58.34 -33.10
C ALA A 157 5.90 -58.09 -34.21
N SER A 158 7.11 -57.75 -33.70
CA SER A 158 8.53 -58.22 -33.92
C SER A 158 8.96 -58.97 -35.21
N PRO A 159 10.28 -59.11 -35.56
CA PRO A 159 11.52 -58.94 -34.75
C PRO A 159 12.70 -58.17 -35.44
N SER A 160 13.57 -57.48 -34.69
CA SER A 160 14.97 -57.86 -34.34
C SER A 160 15.82 -58.43 -35.50
N ILE A 161 16.92 -57.74 -35.87
CA ILE A 161 18.27 -58.31 -36.13
C ILE A 161 19.30 -57.16 -36.24
N SER A 162 20.44 -57.42 -35.60
CA SER A 162 21.68 -56.67 -35.44
C SER A 162 22.53 -56.51 -36.72
N GLY A 163 23.49 -55.57 -36.71
CA GLY A 163 24.55 -55.38 -37.74
C GLY A 163 25.51 -56.57 -37.91
N PRO A 164 26.62 -56.45 -38.69
CA PRO A 164 27.74 -55.56 -38.33
C PRO A 164 28.67 -55.01 -39.47
N ALA A 165 29.52 -54.06 -39.08
CA ALA A 165 30.95 -53.80 -39.37
C ALA A 165 31.67 -54.15 -40.71
N THR A 166 32.25 -53.08 -41.31
CA THR A 166 33.65 -52.85 -41.80
C THR A 166 34.43 -53.82 -42.73
N CYS A 167 35.18 -53.18 -43.66
CA CYS A 167 36.56 -53.45 -44.15
C CYS A 167 36.76 -53.89 -45.62
N ASN A 168 37.72 -53.18 -46.26
CA ASN A 168 38.71 -53.61 -47.28
C ASN A 168 38.44 -53.51 -48.80
N ALA A 169 39.38 -52.81 -49.47
CA ALA A 169 39.82 -53.00 -50.87
C ALA A 169 40.87 -54.15 -50.95
N PRO A 170 41.68 -54.41 -52.03
CA PRO A 170 41.64 -54.11 -53.48
C PRO A 170 41.96 -55.36 -54.38
N GLY A 171 42.17 -55.21 -55.70
CA GLY A 171 42.86 -56.19 -56.61
C GLY A 171 42.06 -56.56 -57.87
N VAL A 172 42.46 -56.17 -59.10
CA VAL A 172 43.37 -56.84 -60.06
C VAL A 172 42.94 -58.27 -60.43
N ASP A 173 42.53 -58.52 -61.69
CA ASP A 173 43.18 -59.53 -62.55
C ASP A 173 42.66 -59.57 -64.00
N ALA A 174 43.57 -60.01 -64.87
CA ALA A 174 43.45 -60.21 -66.31
C ALA A 174 43.17 -61.69 -66.67
N GLY A 175 42.81 -61.95 -67.94
CA GLY A 175 42.79 -63.29 -68.57
C GLY A 175 41.47 -63.57 -69.31
N ASN A 176 41.33 -63.52 -70.64
CA ASN A 176 42.00 -64.19 -71.76
C ASN A 176 41.31 -65.51 -72.22
N ASN A 177 41.32 -65.71 -73.55
CA ASN A 177 40.90 -66.87 -74.39
C ASN A 177 39.39 -67.03 -74.68
N GLY A 178 38.92 -67.26 -75.92
CA GLY A 178 39.59 -67.52 -77.21
C GLY A 178 38.87 -68.65 -77.98
N ASN A 179 38.64 -68.43 -79.29
CA ASN A 179 38.35 -69.41 -80.36
C ASN A 179 36.94 -70.10 -80.38
N ASP A 180 36.34 -70.48 -81.51
CA ASP A 180 36.76 -70.48 -82.92
C ASP A 180 35.55 -70.65 -83.89
N THR A 181 35.61 -69.91 -85.00
CA THR A 181 35.31 -70.24 -86.42
C THR A 181 34.01 -70.83 -87.05
N THR A 182 33.55 -70.05 -88.06
CA THR A 182 33.17 -70.35 -89.48
C THR A 182 31.85 -71.03 -89.87
N LYS A 183 31.00 -70.31 -90.62
CA LYS A 183 30.67 -70.47 -92.08
C LYS A 183 29.37 -69.70 -92.41
N GLN A 184 29.47 -68.68 -93.27
CA GLN A 184 28.93 -68.65 -94.65
C GLN A 184 27.39 -68.72 -94.73
N GLU A 185 26.75 -67.61 -95.09
CA GLU A 185 26.00 -67.44 -96.35
C GLU A 185 25.14 -66.16 -96.31
N GLU A 186 25.41 -65.25 -97.27
CA GLU A 186 24.51 -64.22 -97.75
C GLU A 186 23.15 -64.84 -98.17
N PRO A 187 22.01 -64.18 -97.99
CA PRO A 187 21.79 -62.85 -98.58
C PRO A 187 21.02 -61.89 -97.67
N ARG A 188 21.02 -60.60 -98.05
CA ARG A 188 19.84 -59.72 -98.16
C ARG A 188 20.21 -58.31 -97.76
N GLN A 189 20.11 -57.40 -98.72
CA GLN A 189 19.99 -55.95 -98.49
C GLN A 189 18.91 -55.57 -97.45
N GLN A 190 18.02 -56.50 -97.06
CA GLN A 190 17.04 -56.33 -95.99
C GLN A 190 17.67 -56.19 -94.59
N ASP A 191 18.83 -56.77 -94.30
CA ASP A 191 19.43 -56.70 -92.95
C ASP A 191 20.17 -55.39 -92.68
N LYS A 192 20.82 -54.79 -93.69
CA LYS A 192 21.35 -53.42 -93.60
C LYS A 192 20.24 -52.39 -93.48
N GLU A 193 19.13 -52.60 -94.19
CA GLU A 193 17.95 -51.74 -94.09
C GLU A 193 17.25 -51.89 -92.73
N LYS A 194 17.30 -53.08 -92.13
CA LYS A 194 16.81 -53.35 -90.78
C LYS A 194 17.69 -52.71 -89.71
N GLU A 195 19.02 -52.81 -89.84
CA GLU A 195 19.97 -52.17 -88.93
C GLU A 195 19.91 -50.64 -89.01
N GLU A 196 19.72 -50.07 -90.20
CA GLU A 196 19.50 -48.63 -90.36
C GLU A 196 18.15 -48.19 -89.79
N LYS A 197 17.09 -48.99 -89.96
CA LYS A 197 15.79 -48.77 -89.31
C LYS A 197 15.90 -48.84 -87.78
N ASP A 198 16.65 -49.79 -87.24
CA ASP A 198 16.88 -49.95 -85.81
C ASP A 198 17.74 -48.80 -85.25
N ALA A 199 18.73 -48.32 -86.00
CA ALA A 199 19.52 -47.14 -85.63
C ALA A 199 18.68 -45.84 -85.66
N ARG A 200 17.79 -45.69 -86.64
CA ARG A 200 16.82 -44.58 -86.69
C ARG A 200 15.82 -44.67 -85.55
N LEU A 201 15.36 -45.87 -85.20
CA LEU A 201 14.45 -46.11 -84.08
C LEU A 201 15.13 -45.78 -82.74
N LYS A 202 16.37 -46.24 -82.52
CA LYS A 202 17.16 -45.91 -81.33
C LYS A 202 17.42 -44.40 -81.22
N LYS A 203 17.77 -43.74 -82.32
CA LYS A 203 17.97 -42.27 -82.34
C LYS A 203 16.66 -41.53 -82.06
N ALA A 204 15.52 -42.03 -82.53
CA ALA A 204 14.21 -41.47 -82.22
C ALA A 204 13.81 -41.72 -80.75
N GLN A 205 14.13 -42.88 -80.20
CA GLN A 205 13.93 -43.20 -78.78
C GLN A 205 14.78 -42.30 -77.89
N GLN A 206 16.08 -42.15 -78.17
CA GLN A 206 16.96 -41.24 -77.44
C GLN A 206 16.46 -39.78 -77.52
N LYS A 207 15.96 -39.34 -78.68
CA LYS A 207 15.37 -37.99 -78.80
C LYS A 207 14.11 -37.82 -77.96
N ARG A 208 13.27 -38.86 -77.84
CA ARG A 208 12.10 -38.84 -76.95
C ARG A 208 12.52 -38.81 -75.49
N GLU A 209 13.47 -39.66 -75.09
CA GLU A 209 13.99 -39.67 -73.71
C GLU A 209 14.59 -38.33 -73.30
N VAL A 210 15.33 -37.66 -74.20
CA VAL A 210 15.87 -36.32 -73.95
C VAL A 210 14.75 -35.27 -73.88
N ALA A 211 13.72 -35.37 -74.72
CA ALA A 211 12.57 -34.46 -74.67
C ALA A 211 11.75 -34.64 -73.38
N ASP A 212 11.47 -35.88 -72.98
CA ASP A 212 10.76 -36.22 -71.75
C ASP A 212 11.55 -35.78 -70.52
N ALA A 213 12.89 -35.95 -70.53
CA ALA A 213 13.75 -35.46 -69.47
C ALA A 213 13.76 -33.92 -69.39
N ALA A 214 13.77 -33.23 -70.53
CA ALA A 214 13.68 -31.77 -70.57
C ALA A 214 12.32 -31.26 -70.05
N GLU A 215 11.22 -31.95 -70.37
CA GLU A 215 9.89 -31.64 -69.85
C GLU A 215 9.81 -31.84 -68.34
N GLN A 216 10.38 -32.93 -67.81
CA GLN A 216 10.46 -33.16 -66.36
C GLN A 216 11.28 -32.09 -65.62
N VAL A 217 12.39 -31.62 -66.20
CA VAL A 217 13.18 -30.52 -65.61
C VAL A 217 12.38 -29.23 -65.61
N ALA A 218 11.74 -28.88 -66.73
CA ALA A 218 10.91 -27.68 -66.83
C ALA A 218 9.71 -27.72 -65.86
N GLN A 219 9.12 -28.89 -65.64
CA GLN A 219 8.03 -29.07 -64.67
C GLN A 219 8.52 -28.89 -63.23
N LYS A 220 9.68 -29.47 -62.87
CA LYS A 220 10.28 -29.27 -61.54
C LYS A 220 10.66 -27.81 -61.27
N GLU A 221 11.18 -27.10 -62.27
CA GLU A 221 11.48 -25.67 -62.14
C GLU A 221 10.21 -24.84 -61.89
N ARG A 222 9.10 -25.15 -62.57
CA ARG A 222 7.80 -24.52 -62.31
C ARG A 222 7.29 -24.82 -60.89
N GLU A 223 7.34 -26.07 -60.46
CA GLU A 223 6.93 -26.47 -59.11
C GLU A 223 7.77 -25.78 -58.02
N MET A 224 9.09 -25.63 -58.24
CA MET A 224 9.94 -24.88 -57.31
C MET A 224 9.62 -23.38 -57.31
N ALA A 225 9.34 -22.78 -58.46
CA ALA A 225 8.95 -21.37 -58.57
C ALA A 225 7.61 -21.10 -57.87
N GLU A 226 6.59 -21.94 -58.08
CA GLU A 226 5.30 -21.86 -57.41
C GLU A 226 5.44 -22.01 -55.88
N LYS A 227 6.31 -22.91 -55.42
CA LYS A 227 6.59 -23.08 -53.99
C LYS A 227 7.26 -21.85 -53.40
N GLU A 228 8.24 -21.27 -54.09
CA GLU A 228 8.88 -20.01 -53.65
C GLU A 228 7.88 -18.85 -53.58
N GLU A 229 6.96 -18.76 -54.54
CA GLU A 229 5.91 -17.74 -54.54
C GLU A 229 4.94 -17.93 -53.37
N ALA A 230 4.55 -19.18 -53.08
CA ALA A 230 3.72 -19.52 -51.94
C ALA A 230 4.41 -19.21 -50.59
N ASP A 231 5.71 -19.51 -50.47
CA ASP A 231 6.50 -19.21 -49.27
C ASP A 231 6.63 -17.68 -49.07
N LYS A 232 6.84 -16.90 -50.14
CA LYS A 232 6.86 -15.43 -50.09
C LYS A 232 5.49 -14.85 -49.72
N ALA A 233 4.41 -15.40 -50.25
CA ALA A 233 3.04 -14.99 -49.90
C ALA A 233 2.73 -15.26 -48.41
N ASN A 234 3.17 -16.41 -47.89
CA ASN A 234 3.00 -16.75 -46.48
C ASN A 234 3.84 -15.86 -45.55
N GLN A 235 5.07 -15.53 -45.95
CA GLN A 235 5.90 -14.54 -45.23
C GLN A 235 5.24 -13.16 -45.20
N PHE A 236 4.63 -12.73 -46.31
CA PHE A 236 3.91 -11.46 -46.37
C PHE A 236 2.67 -11.44 -45.47
N ALA A 237 1.92 -12.56 -45.43
CA ALA A 237 0.78 -12.69 -44.53
C ALA A 237 1.19 -12.60 -43.05
N LEU A 238 2.28 -13.27 -42.66
CA LEU A 238 2.84 -13.18 -41.31
C LEU A 238 3.32 -11.75 -40.96
N ALA A 239 3.90 -11.04 -41.93
CA ALA A 239 4.31 -9.66 -41.74
C ALA A 239 3.11 -8.71 -41.53
N LEU A 240 2.00 -8.95 -42.23
CA LEU A 240 0.76 -8.19 -42.04
C LEU A 240 0.13 -8.45 -40.67
N GLU A 241 0.08 -9.71 -40.22
CA GLU A 241 -0.41 -10.06 -38.88
C GLU A 241 0.44 -9.40 -37.78
N ALA A 242 1.76 -9.40 -37.93
CA ALA A 242 2.66 -8.72 -37.01
C ALA A 242 2.47 -7.20 -36.97
N LEU A 243 2.11 -6.57 -38.10
CA LEU A 243 1.80 -5.14 -38.13
C LEU A 243 0.47 -4.84 -37.43
N GLU A 244 -0.55 -5.67 -37.62
CA GLU A 244 -1.85 -5.53 -36.94
C GLU A 244 -1.71 -5.69 -35.41
N ASP A 245 -0.90 -6.65 -34.97
CA ASP A 245 -0.60 -6.83 -33.55
C ASP A 245 0.21 -5.65 -32.96
N ALA A 246 1.12 -5.07 -33.73
CA ALA A 246 1.85 -3.87 -33.33
C ALA A 246 0.92 -2.65 -33.21
N GLU A 247 -0.05 -2.49 -34.13
CA GLU A 247 -1.07 -1.44 -34.08
C GLU A 247 -1.95 -1.60 -32.84
N LYS A 248 -2.48 -2.80 -32.58
CA LYS A 248 -3.25 -3.10 -31.35
C LYS A 248 -2.44 -2.84 -30.08
N SER A 249 -1.15 -3.17 -30.08
CA SER A 249 -0.27 -2.88 -28.95
C SER A 249 -0.03 -1.38 -28.77
N SER A 250 0.01 -0.61 -29.86
CA SER A 250 0.12 0.86 -29.83
C SER A 250 -1.14 1.49 -29.24
N ASP A 251 -2.33 1.09 -29.71
CA ASP A 251 -3.62 1.56 -29.19
C ASP A 251 -3.77 1.28 -27.69
N PHE A 252 -3.33 0.09 -27.25
CA PHE A 252 -3.34 -0.25 -25.84
C PHE A 252 -2.37 0.60 -25.01
N ALA A 253 -1.19 0.94 -25.57
CA ALA A 253 -0.24 1.83 -24.92
C ALA A 253 -0.81 3.26 -24.80
N GLU A 254 -1.49 3.76 -25.83
CA GLU A 254 -2.15 5.07 -25.83
C GLU A 254 -3.29 5.12 -24.80
N LEU A 255 -4.11 4.07 -24.70
CA LEU A 255 -5.15 3.98 -23.67
C LEU A 255 -4.55 4.03 -22.25
N ARG A 256 -3.43 3.33 -22.01
CA ARG A 256 -2.73 3.37 -20.72
C ARG A 256 -2.15 4.76 -20.42
N LEU A 257 -1.63 5.46 -21.43
CA LEU A 257 -1.14 6.83 -21.28
C LEU A 257 -2.29 7.77 -20.88
N ASN A 258 -3.43 7.70 -21.56
CA ASN A 258 -4.61 8.49 -21.25
C ASN A 258 -5.15 8.23 -19.83
N CYS A 259 -5.17 6.97 -19.38
CA CYS A 259 -5.51 6.64 -17.98
C CYS A 259 -4.52 7.27 -16.99
N ALA A 260 -3.21 7.18 -17.25
CA ALA A 260 -2.21 7.77 -16.37
C ALA A 260 -2.29 9.31 -16.32
N GLU A 261 -2.63 9.96 -17.42
CA GLU A 261 -2.88 11.40 -17.47
C GLU A 261 -4.12 11.81 -16.66
N ALA A 262 -5.19 11.02 -16.71
CA ALA A 262 -6.38 11.24 -15.90
C ALA A 262 -6.09 11.10 -14.40
N ASP A 263 -5.34 10.07 -14.00
CA ASP A 263 -4.90 9.87 -12.62
C ASP A 263 -4.02 11.05 -12.14
N LEU A 264 -3.10 11.51 -12.98
CA LEU A 264 -2.26 12.68 -12.66
C LEU A 264 -3.10 13.96 -12.49
N ALA A 265 -4.14 14.15 -13.32
CA ALA A 265 -5.06 15.28 -13.19
C ALA A 265 -5.86 15.21 -11.88
N GLU A 266 -6.31 14.03 -11.48
CA GLU A 266 -6.98 13.83 -10.18
C GLU A 266 -6.05 14.13 -9.00
N GLN A 267 -4.80 13.64 -9.05
CA GLN A 267 -3.79 13.92 -8.02
C GLN A 267 -3.51 15.43 -7.90
N LYS A 268 -3.42 16.15 -9.03
CA LYS A 268 -3.29 17.62 -9.03
C LYS A 268 -4.50 18.30 -8.40
N ARG A 269 -5.72 17.80 -8.65
CA ARG A 269 -6.96 18.31 -8.03
C ARG A 269 -6.96 18.10 -6.51
N LEU A 270 -6.56 16.92 -6.05
CA LEU A 270 -6.45 16.60 -4.62
C LEU A 270 -5.39 17.46 -3.93
N LEU A 271 -4.22 17.64 -4.56
CA LEU A 271 -3.16 18.52 -4.05
C LEU A 271 -3.65 19.96 -3.92
N LYS A 272 -4.38 20.49 -4.91
CA LYS A 272 -4.97 21.84 -4.85
C LYS A 272 -5.96 21.98 -3.68
N LYS A 273 -6.79 20.96 -3.44
CA LYS A 273 -7.71 20.92 -2.29
C LYS A 273 -6.97 20.90 -0.95
N ALA A 274 -5.89 20.12 -0.85
CA ALA A 274 -5.06 20.04 0.34
C ALA A 274 -4.37 21.39 0.65
N VAL A 275 -3.85 22.07 -0.38
CA VAL A 275 -3.26 23.41 -0.25
C VAL A 275 -4.28 24.43 0.28
N LEU A 276 -5.51 24.44 -0.26
CA LEU A 276 -6.58 25.30 0.25
C LEU A 276 -6.92 25.00 1.71
N THR A 277 -7.00 23.72 2.08
CA THR A 277 -7.28 23.30 3.46
C THR A 277 -6.16 23.76 4.42
N LEU A 278 -4.90 23.67 4.00
CA LEU A 278 -3.75 24.16 4.78
C LEU A 278 -3.76 25.68 4.91
N GLN A 279 -4.17 26.40 3.87
CA GLN A 279 -4.32 27.86 3.93
C GLN A 279 -5.41 28.26 4.94
N GLU A 280 -6.58 27.64 4.89
CA GLU A 280 -7.64 27.87 5.88
C GLU A 280 -7.19 27.58 7.31
N ALA A 281 -6.42 26.50 7.51
CA ALA A 281 -5.86 26.16 8.82
C ALA A 281 -4.85 27.21 9.30
N ARG A 282 -4.03 27.75 8.39
CA ARG A 282 -3.08 28.84 8.67
C ARG A 282 -3.82 30.12 9.06
N ASP A 283 -4.86 30.50 8.33
CA ASP A 283 -5.65 31.69 8.60
C ASP A 283 -6.36 31.58 9.95
N LYS A 284 -6.91 30.40 10.29
CA LYS A 284 -7.50 30.11 11.61
C LYS A 284 -6.46 30.22 12.74
N ARG A 285 -5.24 29.72 12.52
CA ARG A 285 -4.15 29.83 13.51
C ARG A 285 -3.74 31.29 13.72
N GLU A 286 -3.66 32.07 12.65
CA GLU A 286 -3.33 33.50 12.71
C GLU A 286 -4.42 34.29 13.42
N TRP A 287 -5.68 34.03 13.11
CA TRP A 287 -6.83 34.59 13.81
C TRP A 287 -6.81 34.26 15.31
N ALA A 288 -6.52 33.00 15.68
CA ALA A 288 -6.42 32.60 17.09
C ALA A 288 -5.25 33.30 17.80
N LYS A 289 -4.11 33.48 17.11
CA LYS A 289 -2.96 34.22 17.63
C LYS A 289 -3.31 35.68 17.90
N ASN A 290 -4.00 36.33 16.97
CA ASN A 290 -4.47 37.71 17.14
C ASN A 290 -5.45 37.82 18.31
N ARG A 291 -6.38 36.87 18.45
CA ARG A 291 -7.31 36.83 19.59
C ARG A 291 -6.60 36.69 20.93
N VAL A 292 -5.55 35.86 21.04
CA VAL A 292 -4.74 35.77 22.25
C VAL A 292 -4.04 37.10 22.53
N ASN A 293 -3.49 37.75 21.50
CA ASN A 293 -2.86 39.06 21.65
C ASN A 293 -3.85 40.14 22.12
N ASP A 294 -5.07 40.17 21.58
CA ASP A 294 -6.12 41.09 22.00
C ASP A 294 -6.51 40.87 23.46
N THR A 295 -6.63 39.61 23.89
CA THR A 295 -6.89 39.30 25.31
C THR A 295 -5.74 39.71 26.23
N PHE A 296 -4.50 39.65 25.75
CA PHE A 296 -3.33 40.10 26.48
C PHE A 296 -3.35 41.64 26.65
N ILE A 297 -3.61 42.38 25.56
CA ILE A 297 -3.74 43.84 25.59
C ILE A 297 -4.89 44.27 26.52
N ALA A 298 -6.04 43.61 26.43
CA ALA A 298 -7.19 43.90 27.30
C ALA A 298 -6.85 43.68 28.79
N LYS A 299 -6.10 42.62 29.10
CA LYS A 299 -5.63 42.34 30.47
C LYS A 299 -4.66 43.42 30.97
N GLU A 300 -3.76 43.89 30.11
CA GLU A 300 -2.82 44.96 30.44
C GLU A 300 -3.54 46.29 30.71
N MET A 301 -4.53 46.64 29.88
CA MET A 301 -5.38 47.80 30.10
C MET A 301 -6.15 47.71 31.43
N ALA A 302 -6.79 46.56 31.70
CA ALA A 302 -7.52 46.35 32.95
C ALA A 302 -6.60 46.44 34.19
N LEU A 303 -5.37 45.95 34.09
CA LEU A 303 -4.37 46.09 35.16
C LEU A 303 -3.97 47.57 35.35
N GLY A 304 -3.80 48.32 34.27
CA GLY A 304 -3.55 49.76 34.31
C GLY A 304 -4.69 50.55 34.97
N GLU A 305 -5.93 50.25 34.61
CA GLU A 305 -7.13 50.82 35.24
C GLU A 305 -7.22 50.47 36.73
N GLN A 306 -6.93 49.22 37.09
CA GLN A 306 -6.89 48.79 38.49
C GLN A 306 -5.84 49.57 39.29
N GLN A 307 -4.65 49.81 38.74
CA GLN A 307 -3.61 50.61 39.37
C GLN A 307 -4.02 52.08 39.51
N GLN A 308 -4.68 52.66 38.50
CA GLN A 308 -5.22 54.02 38.59
C GLN A 308 -6.32 54.13 39.64
N ALA A 309 -7.24 53.17 39.70
CA ALA A 309 -8.28 53.12 40.72
C ALA A 309 -7.69 52.98 42.13
N LYS A 310 -6.61 52.19 42.28
CA LYS A 310 -5.88 52.07 43.55
C LYS A 310 -5.27 53.41 43.98
N ARG A 311 -4.59 54.12 43.07
CA ARG A 311 -4.04 55.46 43.35
C ARG A 311 -5.13 56.45 43.77
N ARG A 312 -6.27 56.48 43.07
CA ARG A 312 -7.41 57.34 43.45
C ARG A 312 -7.96 57.01 44.83
N ARG A 313 -7.98 55.73 45.22
CA ARG A 313 -8.39 55.33 46.58
C ARG A 313 -7.39 55.83 47.62
N GLU A 314 -6.09 55.65 47.38
CA GLU A 314 -5.02 56.15 48.27
C GLU A 314 -5.07 57.68 48.41
N GLU A 315 -5.30 58.41 47.31
CA GLU A 315 -5.48 59.88 47.31
C GLU A 315 -6.73 60.30 48.10
N ALA A 316 -7.87 59.62 47.90
CA ALA A 316 -9.10 59.90 48.64
C ALA A 316 -8.95 59.59 50.14
N GLU A 317 -8.25 58.51 50.51
CA GLU A 317 -7.93 58.18 51.90
C GLU A 317 -7.04 59.26 52.55
N HIS A 318 -6.03 59.74 51.83
CA HIS A 318 -5.21 60.86 52.26
C HIS A 318 -6.01 62.15 52.44
N GLU A 319 -6.97 62.43 51.56
CA GLU A 319 -7.85 63.58 51.67
C GLU A 319 -8.81 63.48 52.86
N VAL A 320 -9.40 62.31 53.11
CA VAL A 320 -10.21 62.04 54.30
C VAL A 320 -9.38 62.23 55.58
N MET A 321 -8.12 61.79 55.58
CA MET A 321 -7.21 62.03 56.71
C MET A 321 -6.95 63.52 56.93
N ARG A 322 -6.71 64.30 55.87
CA ARG A 322 -6.56 65.77 55.99
C ARG A 322 -7.82 66.43 56.57
N TRP A 323 -9.00 66.05 56.10
CA TRP A 323 -10.28 66.55 56.63
C TRP A 323 -10.49 66.18 58.10
N ARG A 324 -10.07 64.98 58.53
CA ARG A 324 -10.11 64.59 59.95
C ARG A 324 -9.19 65.46 60.81
N ASP A 325 -7.98 65.73 60.34
CA ASP A 325 -7.02 66.57 61.04
C ASP A 325 -7.45 68.04 61.11
N GLU A 326 -8.08 68.56 60.05
CA GLU A 326 -8.68 69.89 60.01
C GLU A 326 -9.89 70.00 60.93
N LYS A 327 -10.79 69.02 60.91
CA LYS A 327 -11.93 68.96 61.82
C LYS A 327 -11.49 68.89 63.28
N ALA A 328 -10.48 68.08 63.59
CA ALA A 328 -9.92 67.99 64.94
C ALA A 328 -9.34 69.33 65.39
N ARG A 329 -8.65 70.07 64.49
CA ARG A 329 -8.16 71.42 64.76
C ARG A 329 -9.30 72.42 65.00
N ALA A 330 -10.31 72.42 64.15
CA ALA A 330 -11.49 73.26 64.32
C ALA A 330 -12.23 72.96 65.64
N GLU A 331 -12.37 71.68 66.03
CA GLU A 331 -12.97 71.29 67.31
C GLU A 331 -12.11 71.75 68.50
N THR A 332 -10.77 71.76 68.39
CA THR A 332 -9.91 72.32 69.45
C THR A 332 -10.01 73.84 69.53
N GLU A 333 -10.09 74.52 68.40
CA GLU A 333 -10.29 75.97 68.32
C GLU A 333 -11.67 76.37 68.83
N GLU A 334 -12.72 75.61 68.51
CA GLU A 334 -14.08 75.82 69.04
C GLU A 334 -14.14 75.59 70.55
N ARG A 335 -13.48 74.54 71.08
CA ARG A 335 -13.37 74.35 72.55
C ARG A 335 -12.62 75.50 73.21
N GLN A 336 -11.62 76.06 72.55
CA GLN A 336 -10.85 77.19 73.07
C GLN A 336 -11.67 78.49 72.99
N ALA A 337 -12.42 78.72 71.92
CA ALA A 337 -13.36 79.83 71.79
C ALA A 337 -14.57 79.72 72.74
N GLN A 338 -15.08 78.51 72.99
CA GLN A 338 -16.11 78.26 74.01
C GLN A 338 -15.59 78.48 75.43
N ALA A 339 -14.31 78.17 75.69
CA ALA A 339 -13.67 78.51 76.95
C ALA A 339 -13.49 80.03 77.11
N ASP A 340 -13.25 80.77 76.01
CA ASP A 340 -13.17 82.23 75.99
C ASP A 340 -14.55 82.92 76.07
N ILE A 341 -15.65 82.27 75.67
CA ILE A 341 -17.04 82.78 75.79
C ILE A 341 -17.64 82.56 77.18
N LEU A 342 -17.15 81.58 77.95
CA LEU A 342 -17.61 81.30 79.32
C LEU A 342 -16.74 81.94 80.42
N GLY A 343 -15.84 82.85 80.05
CA GLY A 343 -15.12 83.70 80.97
C GLY A 343 -15.49 85.16 80.73
N VAL A 344 -16.17 85.76 81.72
CA VAL A 344 -16.51 87.19 81.89
C VAL A 344 -17.96 87.57 81.54
N GLU A 345 -18.77 87.66 82.62
CA GLU A 345 -19.79 88.67 82.96
C GLU A 345 -21.10 88.08 83.51
N GLU A 346 -21.05 87.61 84.75
CA GLU A 346 -22.17 87.71 85.69
C GLU A 346 -21.74 88.63 86.82
N ASP A 347 -21.99 89.94 86.69
CA ASP A 347 -22.18 90.81 87.84
C ASP A 347 -23.05 92.02 87.46
N GLU A 348 -23.94 92.39 88.37
CA GLU A 348 -24.73 93.63 88.40
C GLU A 348 -26.03 93.75 87.58
N GLU A 349 -26.91 92.74 87.55
CA GLU A 349 -28.36 93.01 87.37
C GLU A 349 -29.32 92.03 88.09
N ALA A 350 -28.79 91.22 89.01
CA ALA A 350 -29.55 90.18 89.73
C ALA A 350 -30.17 90.64 91.07
N ARG A 351 -29.77 91.80 91.61
CA ARG A 351 -30.06 92.15 93.03
C ARG A 351 -31.32 92.99 93.32
N ARG A 352 -32.20 93.23 92.34
CA ARG A 352 -33.43 94.05 92.57
C ARG A 352 -34.74 93.51 91.95
N LYS A 353 -34.77 92.28 91.41
CA LYS A 353 -36.00 91.67 90.85
C LYS A 353 -36.41 90.34 91.51
N GLU A 354 -35.67 89.84 92.50
CA GLU A 354 -35.94 88.53 93.12
C GLU A 354 -37.17 88.52 94.05
N GLU A 355 -37.53 89.61 94.74
CA GLU A 355 -38.56 89.52 95.79
C GLU A 355 -40.02 89.62 95.30
N LEU A 356 -40.30 89.98 94.03
CA LEU A 356 -41.66 89.96 93.46
C LEU A 356 -41.88 88.85 92.40
N ALA A 357 -40.82 88.12 92.00
CA ALA A 357 -40.86 87.07 90.99
C ALA A 357 -41.00 85.64 91.57
N GLU A 358 -40.67 85.42 92.85
CA GLU A 358 -40.75 84.10 93.49
C GLU A 358 -42.18 83.54 93.65
N SER A 359 -43.22 84.39 93.55
CA SER A 359 -44.62 83.96 93.68
C SER A 359 -45.26 83.51 92.34
N ILE A 360 -44.78 84.02 91.19
CA ILE A 360 -45.33 83.69 89.85
C ILE A 360 -44.55 82.54 89.18
N ARG A 361 -43.24 82.39 89.46
CA ARG A 361 -42.37 81.33 88.90
C ARG A 361 -42.83 79.91 89.30
N LYS A 362 -43.30 79.75 90.53
CA LYS A 362 -43.69 78.45 91.10
C LYS A 362 -44.94 77.82 90.47
N MET A 363 -45.85 78.62 89.89
CA MET A 363 -47.05 78.11 89.21
C MET A 363 -46.84 77.84 87.72
N GLN A 364 -45.92 78.55 87.06
CA GLN A 364 -45.61 78.32 85.64
C GLN A 364 -44.62 77.16 85.42
N GLU A 365 -43.73 76.88 86.38
CA GLU A 365 -42.84 75.70 86.33
C GLU A 365 -43.61 74.37 86.33
N LEU A 366 -44.68 74.25 87.13
CA LEU A 366 -45.46 73.01 87.18
C LEU A 366 -46.23 72.73 85.87
N ARG A 367 -46.75 73.76 85.19
CA ARG A 367 -47.43 73.59 83.90
C ARG A 367 -46.45 73.31 82.75
N LYS A 368 -45.27 73.94 82.79
CA LYS A 368 -44.23 73.73 81.79
C LYS A 368 -43.61 72.32 81.90
N LEU A 369 -43.44 71.81 83.11
CA LEU A 369 -43.01 70.42 83.36
C LEU A 369 -44.03 69.38 82.86
N GLU A 370 -45.34 69.61 83.01
CA GLU A 370 -46.36 68.69 82.48
C GLU A 370 -46.48 68.71 80.95
N GLU A 371 -46.32 69.87 80.30
CA GLU A 371 -46.34 69.97 78.83
C GLU A 371 -45.04 69.46 78.20
N GLU A 372 -43.88 69.70 78.82
CA GLU A 372 -42.60 69.14 78.37
C GLU A 372 -42.56 67.60 78.55
N ASP A 373 -43.18 67.05 79.59
CA ASP A 373 -43.26 65.60 79.79
C ASP A 373 -44.25 64.93 78.82
N LYS A 374 -45.37 65.60 78.49
CA LYS A 374 -46.29 65.12 77.43
C LYS A 374 -45.69 65.24 76.02
N ALA A 375 -44.98 66.32 75.71
CA ALA A 375 -44.30 66.49 74.42
C ALA A 375 -43.12 65.52 74.27
N ARG A 376 -42.36 65.24 75.35
CA ARG A 376 -41.35 64.19 75.36
C ARG A 376 -41.95 62.82 75.08
N LYS A 377 -43.07 62.47 75.74
CA LYS A 377 -43.76 61.20 75.52
C LYS A 377 -44.30 61.05 74.09
N GLN A 378 -44.89 62.11 73.52
CA GLN A 378 -45.40 62.08 72.13
C GLN A 378 -44.25 61.96 71.11
N CYS A 379 -43.19 62.76 71.27
CA CYS A 379 -42.00 62.67 70.43
C CYS A 379 -41.31 61.31 70.55
N GLU A 380 -41.26 60.73 71.75
CA GLU A 380 -40.72 59.39 71.98
C GLU A 380 -41.58 58.30 71.33
N THR A 381 -42.91 58.41 71.38
CA THR A 381 -43.81 57.47 70.68
C THR A 381 -43.71 57.57 69.16
N GLU A 382 -43.63 58.77 68.60
CA GLU A 382 -43.49 58.97 67.15
C GLU A 382 -42.12 58.52 66.65
N MET A 383 -41.06 58.79 67.40
CA MET A 383 -39.72 58.28 67.11
C MET A 383 -39.63 56.76 67.26
N ALA A 384 -40.36 56.17 68.20
CA ALA A 384 -40.45 54.72 68.35
C ALA A 384 -41.22 54.06 67.19
N GLU A 385 -42.32 54.66 66.73
CA GLU A 385 -43.08 54.17 65.58
C GLU A 385 -42.30 54.34 64.27
N PHE A 386 -41.60 55.46 64.09
CA PHE A 386 -40.72 55.68 62.93
C PHE A 386 -39.57 54.67 62.91
N ARG A 387 -38.95 54.40 64.06
CA ARG A 387 -37.93 53.34 64.19
C ARG A 387 -38.50 51.95 63.89
N ARG A 388 -39.74 51.67 64.29
CA ARG A 388 -40.42 50.40 63.98
C ARG A 388 -40.68 50.23 62.48
N ARG A 389 -41.14 51.28 61.79
CA ARG A 389 -41.37 51.24 60.33
C ARG A 389 -40.06 51.08 59.54
N ILE A 390 -38.98 51.76 59.96
CA ILE A 390 -37.66 51.56 59.34
C ILE A 390 -37.17 50.14 59.57
N ALA A 391 -37.29 49.62 60.80
CA ALA A 391 -36.87 48.24 61.11
C ALA A 391 -37.67 47.19 60.33
N GLU A 392 -38.96 47.41 60.08
CA GLU A 392 -39.82 46.52 59.30
C GLU A 392 -39.48 46.55 57.80
N LEU A 393 -39.22 47.74 57.23
CA LEU A 393 -38.74 47.87 55.85
C LEU A 393 -37.35 47.23 55.66
N GLU A 394 -36.44 47.44 56.61
CA GLU A 394 -35.13 46.78 56.59
C GLU A 394 -35.25 45.25 56.71
N ALA A 395 -36.19 44.74 57.51
CA ALA A 395 -36.43 43.31 57.64
C ALA A 395 -36.99 42.71 56.33
N ALA A 396 -37.95 43.40 55.70
CA ALA A 396 -38.52 43.01 54.42
C ALA A 396 -37.48 43.04 53.28
N GLU A 397 -36.61 44.05 53.23
CA GLU A 397 -35.53 44.14 52.25
C GLU A 397 -34.48 43.03 52.45
N LYS A 398 -34.11 42.73 53.71
CA LYS A 398 -33.20 41.61 54.04
C LYS A 398 -33.80 40.27 53.63
N GLU A 399 -35.11 40.07 53.81
CA GLU A 399 -35.78 38.83 53.40
C GLU A 399 -35.89 38.70 51.88
N ALA A 400 -36.26 39.78 51.17
CA ALA A 400 -36.27 39.82 49.71
C ALA A 400 -34.88 39.56 49.11
N ALA A 401 -33.83 40.16 49.69
CA ALA A 401 -32.45 39.91 49.29
C ALA A 401 -32.02 38.46 49.53
N ARG A 402 -32.49 37.81 50.61
CA ARG A 402 -32.22 36.39 50.89
C ARG A 402 -32.86 35.49 49.82
N LEU A 403 -34.13 35.73 49.48
CA LEU A 403 -34.86 34.98 48.46
C LEU A 403 -34.24 35.16 47.06
N ALA A 404 -33.89 36.38 46.68
CA ALA A 404 -33.22 36.66 45.40
C ALA A 404 -31.86 35.95 45.29
N LYS A 405 -31.09 35.90 46.39
CA LYS A 405 -29.81 35.18 46.46
C LYS A 405 -29.99 33.66 46.37
N GLU A 406 -31.05 33.11 46.94
CA GLU A 406 -31.35 31.67 46.86
C GLU A 406 -31.83 31.28 45.46
N GLU A 407 -32.70 32.08 44.83
CA GLU A 407 -33.16 31.84 43.46
C GLU A 407 -32.01 31.96 42.45
N SER A 408 -31.14 32.97 42.59
CA SER A 408 -29.92 33.11 41.77
C SER A 408 -29.00 31.90 41.93
N LYS A 409 -28.80 31.41 43.17
CA LYS A 409 -28.02 30.17 43.41
C LYS A 409 -28.67 28.94 42.79
N ARG A 410 -30.00 28.83 42.81
CA ARG A 410 -30.71 27.72 42.16
C ARG A 410 -30.54 27.76 40.64
N LYS A 411 -30.75 28.92 40.02
CA LYS A 411 -30.54 29.12 38.58
C LYS A 411 -29.09 28.82 38.16
N ALA A 412 -28.11 29.31 38.93
CA ALA A 412 -26.70 29.02 38.66
C ALA A 412 -26.37 27.51 38.72
N ARG A 413 -26.95 26.76 39.68
CA ARG A 413 -26.79 25.31 39.76
C ARG A 413 -27.46 24.57 38.60
N GLU A 414 -28.65 24.99 38.19
CA GLU A 414 -29.35 24.40 37.04
C GLU A 414 -28.61 24.66 35.72
N GLU A 415 -28.08 25.88 35.52
CA GLU A 415 -27.26 26.23 34.36
C GLU A 415 -25.94 25.45 34.34
N GLU A 416 -25.27 25.32 35.49
CA GLU A 416 -24.05 24.51 35.63
C GLU A 416 -24.31 23.03 35.33
N GLN A 417 -25.43 22.47 35.81
CA GLN A 417 -25.80 21.08 35.53
C GLN A 417 -26.10 20.87 34.04
N LYS A 418 -26.87 21.76 33.41
CA LYS A 418 -27.12 21.71 31.96
C LYS A 418 -25.85 21.84 31.15
N ALA A 419 -24.93 22.72 31.55
CA ALA A 419 -23.63 22.87 30.90
C ALA A 419 -22.76 21.61 31.04
N ARG A 420 -22.82 20.93 32.20
CA ARG A 420 -22.11 19.67 32.43
C ARG A 420 -22.68 18.54 31.58
N GLU A 421 -24.00 18.38 31.54
CA GLU A 421 -24.68 17.37 30.71
C GLU A 421 -24.41 17.56 29.22
N LEU A 422 -24.38 18.82 28.74
CA LEU A 422 -24.04 19.13 27.35
C LEU A 422 -22.60 18.72 27.03
N ARG A 423 -21.63 19.08 27.89
CA ARG A 423 -20.22 18.70 27.72
C ARG A 423 -20.03 17.18 27.75
N GLU A 424 -20.74 16.47 28.62
CA GLU A 424 -20.67 15.00 28.70
C GLU A 424 -21.25 14.34 27.45
N ARG A 425 -22.36 14.86 26.91
CA ARG A 425 -22.94 14.40 25.65
C ARG A 425 -22.02 14.66 24.46
N GLU A 426 -21.40 15.84 24.38
CA GLU A 426 -20.43 16.18 23.34
C GLU A 426 -19.19 15.28 23.44
N ALA A 427 -18.64 15.08 24.64
CA ALA A 427 -17.51 14.18 24.87
C ALA A 427 -17.85 12.72 24.52
N ALA A 428 -19.05 12.25 24.84
CA ALA A 428 -19.51 10.92 24.47
C ALA A 428 -19.67 10.74 22.95
N GLN A 429 -20.18 11.77 22.25
CA GLN A 429 -20.29 11.76 20.79
C GLN A 429 -18.91 11.80 20.12
N GLU A 430 -17.98 12.61 20.64
CA GLU A 430 -16.61 12.67 20.14
C GLU A 430 -15.88 11.33 20.38
N ALA A 431 -16.03 10.74 21.57
CA ALA A 431 -15.49 9.42 21.89
C ALA A 431 -16.07 8.33 20.97
N ALA A 432 -17.37 8.36 20.69
CA ALA A 432 -18.00 7.41 19.76
C ALA A 432 -17.49 7.59 18.32
N ARG A 433 -17.37 8.83 17.85
CA ARG A 433 -16.79 9.13 16.52
C ARG A 433 -15.34 8.67 16.41
N LYS A 434 -14.54 8.90 17.46
CA LYS A 434 -13.15 8.45 17.51
C LYS A 434 -13.05 6.92 17.50
N ALA A 435 -13.85 6.25 18.33
CA ALA A 435 -13.90 4.79 18.36
C ALA A 435 -14.36 4.19 17.02
N GLU A 436 -15.30 4.84 16.32
CA GLU A 436 -15.70 4.41 14.97
C GLU A 436 -14.55 4.58 13.95
N LEU A 437 -13.84 5.71 13.98
CA LEU A 437 -12.68 5.93 13.10
C LEU A 437 -11.57 4.92 13.39
N ASP A 438 -11.24 4.69 14.66
CA ASP A 438 -10.23 3.72 15.07
C ASP A 438 -10.63 2.30 14.62
N ARG A 439 -11.93 1.94 14.71
CA ARG A 439 -12.46 0.67 14.20
C ARG A 439 -12.34 0.55 12.68
N LYS A 440 -12.63 1.64 11.94
CA LYS A 440 -12.46 1.68 10.47
C LYS A 440 -11.00 1.48 10.08
N GLU A 441 -10.08 2.19 10.74
CA GLU A 441 -8.66 2.07 10.48
C GLU A 441 -8.13 0.66 10.78
N ALA A 442 -8.51 0.09 11.93
CA ALA A 442 -8.16 -1.27 12.30
C ALA A 442 -8.65 -2.29 11.26
N TYR A 443 -9.89 -2.12 10.75
CA TYR A 443 -10.43 -2.94 9.67
C TYR A 443 -9.61 -2.84 8.38
N TYR A 444 -9.27 -1.63 7.92
CA TYR A 444 -8.49 -1.47 6.68
C TYR A 444 -7.09 -2.07 6.81
N GLN A 445 -6.46 -1.94 7.97
CA GLN A 445 -5.17 -2.58 8.23
C GLN A 445 -5.30 -4.11 8.23
N ALA A 446 -6.35 -4.66 8.84
CA ALA A 446 -6.63 -6.09 8.86
C ALA A 446 -6.94 -6.65 7.46
N ALA A 447 -7.79 -5.97 6.68
CA ALA A 447 -8.12 -6.33 5.31
C ALA A 447 -6.87 -6.31 4.41
N THR A 448 -6.03 -5.27 4.53
CA THR A 448 -4.76 -5.18 3.78
C THR A 448 -3.85 -6.35 4.12
N LYS A 449 -3.69 -6.70 5.41
CA LYS A 449 -2.89 -7.85 5.84
C LYS A 449 -3.42 -9.16 5.26
N GLU A 450 -4.73 -9.37 5.25
CA GLU A 450 -5.33 -10.58 4.69
C GLU A 450 -5.18 -10.66 3.17
N THR A 451 -5.39 -9.55 2.44
CA THR A 451 -5.11 -9.49 1.00
C THR A 451 -3.64 -9.77 0.71
N THR A 452 -2.70 -9.19 1.48
CA THR A 452 -1.26 -9.50 1.34
C THR A 452 -0.97 -10.97 1.63
N ARG A 453 -1.57 -11.57 2.65
CA ARG A 453 -1.42 -13.00 2.95
C ARG A 453 -1.89 -13.86 1.76
N CYS A 454 -3.03 -13.54 1.18
CA CYS A 454 -3.57 -14.25 0.01
C CYS A 454 -2.67 -14.08 -1.22
N LYS A 455 -2.12 -12.88 -1.44
CA LYS A 455 -1.16 -12.62 -2.52
C LYS A 455 0.13 -13.42 -2.33
N LEU A 456 0.70 -13.42 -1.13
CA LEU A 456 1.91 -14.20 -0.81
C LEU A 456 1.68 -15.71 -0.95
N ARG A 457 0.50 -16.21 -0.54
CA ARG A 457 0.10 -17.61 -0.81
C ARG A 457 0.15 -17.89 -2.31
N ASP A 458 -0.45 -17.00 -3.11
CA ASP A 458 -0.56 -17.22 -4.55
C ASP A 458 0.81 -17.08 -5.26
N GLU A 459 1.63 -16.10 -4.89
CA GLU A 459 2.98 -15.87 -5.43
C GLU A 459 3.97 -16.98 -5.08
N SER A 460 3.92 -17.49 -3.84
CA SER A 460 4.86 -18.52 -3.38
C SER A 460 4.72 -19.86 -4.10
N ARG A 461 3.54 -20.13 -4.67
CA ARG A 461 3.23 -21.41 -5.35
C ARG A 461 3.09 -21.29 -6.86
N TRP A 462 2.64 -20.13 -7.35
CA TRP A 462 2.37 -19.92 -8.77
C TRP A 462 3.13 -18.70 -9.26
N VAL A 463 4.31 -18.96 -9.82
CA VAL A 463 5.18 -17.89 -10.34
C VAL A 463 4.48 -17.19 -11.51
N GLN A 464 4.46 -15.86 -11.48
CA GLN A 464 3.71 -15.02 -12.43
C GLN A 464 4.06 -15.26 -13.91
N HIS A 465 5.24 -15.81 -14.21
CA HIS A 465 5.70 -16.05 -15.59
C HIS A 465 5.20 -17.37 -16.19
N ILE A 466 4.61 -18.27 -15.40
CA ILE A 466 4.12 -19.55 -15.91
C ILE A 466 2.69 -19.38 -16.45
N PRO A 467 2.38 -19.79 -17.70
CA PRO A 467 1.03 -19.73 -18.23
C PRO A 467 0.02 -20.43 -17.33
N TRP A 468 -1.04 -19.71 -16.98
CA TRP A 468 -2.10 -20.23 -16.12
C TRP A 468 -2.89 -21.33 -16.86
N ASN A 469 -3.02 -22.50 -16.24
CA ASN A 469 -3.67 -23.66 -16.84
C ASN A 469 -4.62 -24.35 -15.85
N LEU A 470 -5.38 -25.33 -16.34
CA LEU A 470 -6.36 -26.09 -15.54
C LEU A 470 -5.75 -26.71 -14.27
N HIS A 471 -4.52 -27.24 -14.37
CA HIS A 471 -3.88 -27.90 -13.23
C HIS A 471 -3.58 -26.89 -12.11
N PHE A 472 -3.08 -25.70 -12.45
CA PHE A 472 -2.86 -24.62 -11.48
C PHE A 472 -4.17 -24.07 -10.91
N GLY A 473 -5.19 -23.87 -11.75
CA GLY A 473 -6.52 -23.46 -11.30
C GLY A 473 -7.11 -24.43 -10.28
N LEU A 474 -7.07 -25.73 -10.57
CA LEU A 474 -7.55 -26.78 -9.66
C LEU A 474 -6.71 -26.86 -8.37
N ALA A 475 -5.39 -26.78 -8.48
CA ALA A 475 -4.49 -26.82 -7.31
C ALA A 475 -4.73 -25.62 -6.39
N ARG A 476 -4.87 -24.41 -6.95
CA ARG A 476 -5.21 -23.20 -6.19
C ARG A 476 -6.57 -23.33 -5.54
N PHE A 477 -7.58 -23.75 -6.29
CA PHE A 477 -8.93 -23.92 -5.77
C PHE A 477 -8.95 -24.86 -4.58
N LYS A 478 -8.27 -26.02 -4.65
CA LYS A 478 -8.16 -26.97 -3.54
C LYS A 478 -7.44 -26.38 -2.32
N LEU A 479 -6.35 -25.63 -2.53
CA LEU A 479 -5.60 -25.01 -1.43
C LEU A 479 -6.43 -23.91 -0.74
N ALA A 480 -6.93 -22.95 -1.50
CA ALA A 480 -7.76 -21.85 -0.98
C ALA A 480 -9.03 -22.39 -0.32
N SER A 481 -9.59 -23.49 -0.84
CA SER A 481 -10.73 -24.19 -0.26
C SER A 481 -10.47 -24.72 1.15
N ALA A 482 -9.30 -25.31 1.38
CA ALA A 482 -8.91 -25.81 2.69
C ALA A 482 -8.71 -24.65 3.67
N GLU A 483 -7.94 -23.63 3.27
CA GLU A 483 -7.73 -22.42 4.08
C GLU A 483 -9.05 -21.75 4.46
N PHE A 484 -9.96 -21.57 3.49
CA PHE A 484 -11.24 -20.92 3.72
C PHE A 484 -12.14 -21.66 4.72
N ASP A 485 -12.08 -23.00 4.74
CA ASP A 485 -12.83 -23.79 5.71
C ASP A 485 -12.19 -23.73 7.11
N ASP A 486 -10.86 -23.64 7.19
CA ASP A 486 -10.10 -23.61 8.45
C ASP A 486 -10.09 -22.22 9.12
N ILE A 487 -10.09 -21.14 8.33
CA ILE A 487 -10.01 -19.76 8.83
C ILE A 487 -11.30 -19.36 9.57
N ARG A 488 -11.12 -18.77 10.75
CA ARG A 488 -12.20 -18.13 11.53
C ARG A 488 -12.18 -16.62 11.29
N PHE A 489 -12.81 -16.20 10.19
CA PHE A 489 -12.92 -14.78 9.82
C PHE A 489 -13.52 -13.95 10.97
N ASN A 490 -12.91 -12.81 11.26
CA ASN A 490 -13.29 -11.88 12.34
C ASN A 490 -12.77 -10.47 12.03
N GLU A 491 -12.93 -9.49 12.93
CA GLU A 491 -12.51 -8.10 12.67
C GLU A 491 -10.99 -7.94 12.42
N THR A 492 -10.15 -8.83 12.96
CA THR A 492 -8.68 -8.82 12.75
C THR A 492 -8.23 -9.59 11.52
N GLN A 493 -9.11 -10.42 10.95
CA GLN A 493 -8.89 -11.16 9.72
C GLN A 493 -10.23 -11.20 8.95
N PRO A 494 -10.62 -10.05 8.35
CA PRO A 494 -11.90 -9.94 7.68
C PRO A 494 -11.90 -10.75 6.39
N LEU A 495 -13.08 -11.14 5.92
CA LEU A 495 -13.24 -11.76 4.62
C LEU A 495 -12.84 -10.78 3.50
N THR A 496 -11.89 -11.17 2.66
CA THR A 496 -11.51 -10.42 1.45
C THR A 496 -11.86 -11.21 0.19
N PHE A 497 -11.93 -10.54 -0.97
CA PHE A 497 -12.21 -11.20 -2.24
C PHE A 497 -11.23 -12.35 -2.54
N GLU A 498 -9.93 -12.17 -2.27
CA GLU A 498 -8.88 -13.14 -2.57
C GLU A 498 -8.85 -14.35 -1.62
N SER A 499 -9.52 -14.21 -0.47
CA SER A 499 -9.65 -15.28 0.52
C SER A 499 -10.70 -16.33 0.13
N VAL A 500 -11.66 -15.97 -0.73
CA VAL A 500 -12.71 -16.87 -1.19
C VAL A 500 -12.19 -17.78 -2.32
N PRO A 501 -12.40 -19.11 -2.25
CA PRO A 501 -11.93 -20.05 -3.27
C PRO A 501 -12.86 -20.04 -4.49
N TRP A 502 -12.79 -19.01 -5.34
CA TRP A 502 -13.62 -18.93 -6.54
C TRP A 502 -13.31 -20.06 -7.53
N PRO A 503 -14.30 -20.86 -7.99
CA PRO A 503 -14.09 -21.94 -8.96
C PRO A 503 -14.02 -21.40 -10.39
N THR A 504 -12.90 -20.78 -10.75
CA THR A 504 -12.65 -20.22 -12.09
C THR A 504 -11.35 -20.74 -12.69
N LEU A 505 -11.27 -20.74 -14.03
CA LEU A 505 -10.05 -21.03 -14.78
C LEU A 505 -9.17 -19.78 -14.98
N LEU A 506 -9.63 -18.61 -14.55
CA LEU A 506 -8.86 -17.38 -14.64
C LEU A 506 -7.74 -17.33 -13.62
N SER A 507 -6.69 -16.58 -13.96
CA SER A 507 -5.56 -16.34 -13.08
C SER A 507 -5.99 -15.46 -11.90
N PRO A 508 -5.52 -15.71 -10.66
CA PRO A 508 -5.88 -14.90 -9.50
C PRO A 508 -5.46 -13.44 -9.59
N TYR A 509 -4.51 -13.11 -10.47
CA TYR A 509 -4.05 -11.74 -10.70
C TYR A 509 -4.93 -10.96 -11.67
N LYS A 510 -5.85 -11.64 -12.38
CA LYS A 510 -6.73 -11.04 -13.39
C LYS A 510 -8.20 -11.12 -13.04
N VAL A 511 -8.58 -11.99 -12.10
CA VAL A 511 -9.97 -12.24 -11.75
C VAL A 511 -10.55 -11.07 -10.95
N THR A 512 -11.70 -10.58 -11.38
CA THR A 512 -12.53 -9.63 -10.62
C THR A 512 -13.85 -10.30 -10.19
N LEU A 513 -14.71 -9.57 -9.47
CA LEU A 513 -16.01 -10.09 -9.02
C LEU A 513 -16.97 -10.33 -10.19
N GLU A 514 -16.85 -9.53 -11.24
CA GLU A 514 -17.66 -9.59 -12.46
C GLU A 514 -17.32 -10.81 -13.32
N ASP A 515 -16.07 -11.27 -13.26
CA ASP A 515 -15.60 -12.47 -13.97
C ASP A 515 -16.13 -13.78 -13.35
N ILE A 516 -16.69 -13.71 -12.14
CA ILE A 516 -17.27 -14.86 -11.45
C ILE A 516 -18.77 -14.95 -11.78
N ASP A 517 -19.04 -15.31 -13.02
CA ASP A 517 -20.38 -15.58 -13.50
C ASP A 517 -20.72 -17.08 -13.50
N TRP A 518 -21.95 -17.41 -13.88
CA TRP A 518 -22.42 -18.79 -13.98
C TRP A 518 -21.56 -19.63 -14.94
N GLN A 519 -21.18 -19.06 -16.09
CA GLN A 519 -20.48 -19.77 -17.16
C GLN A 519 -19.04 -20.12 -16.76
N ALA A 520 -18.36 -19.23 -16.06
CA ALA A 520 -17.01 -19.44 -15.53
C ALA A 520 -16.98 -20.63 -14.54
N VAL A 521 -17.99 -20.71 -13.67
CA VAL A 521 -18.13 -21.82 -12.70
C VAL A 521 -18.38 -23.14 -13.40
N GLU A 522 -19.31 -23.18 -14.37
CA GLU A 522 -19.57 -24.40 -15.14
C GLU A 522 -18.35 -24.84 -15.96
N ALA A 523 -17.69 -23.90 -16.65
CA ALA A 523 -16.50 -24.17 -17.44
C ALA A 523 -15.38 -24.77 -16.59
N PHE A 524 -15.17 -24.25 -15.38
CA PHE A 524 -14.23 -24.83 -14.42
C PHE A 524 -14.56 -26.30 -14.12
N PHE A 525 -15.80 -26.60 -13.70
CA PHE A 525 -16.17 -27.97 -13.32
C PHE A 525 -16.24 -28.94 -14.48
N VAL A 526 -16.58 -28.50 -15.70
CA VAL A 526 -16.51 -29.33 -16.92
C VAL A 526 -15.06 -29.76 -17.18
N LYS A 527 -14.10 -28.84 -17.08
CA LYS A 527 -12.68 -29.15 -17.30
C LYS A 527 -12.12 -30.03 -16.19
N VAL A 528 -12.47 -29.76 -14.93
CA VAL A 528 -12.04 -30.57 -13.78
C VAL A 528 -12.56 -32.01 -13.87
N GLN A 529 -13.79 -32.22 -14.36
CA GLN A 529 -14.35 -33.56 -14.56
C GLN A 529 -13.53 -34.43 -15.52
N LEU A 530 -12.86 -33.82 -16.51
CA LEU A 530 -12.07 -34.55 -17.52
C LEU A 530 -10.73 -35.06 -16.97
N VAL A 531 -10.21 -34.45 -15.90
CA VAL A 531 -8.86 -34.72 -15.38
C VAL A 531 -8.86 -35.38 -14.00
N MET A 532 -10.00 -35.45 -13.32
CA MET A 532 -10.13 -36.07 -11.99
C MET A 532 -10.90 -37.39 -12.06
N ALA A 533 -10.55 -38.31 -11.16
CA ALA A 533 -11.34 -39.52 -10.94
C ALA A 533 -12.77 -39.17 -10.50
N GLU A 534 -13.74 -39.98 -10.92
CA GLU A 534 -15.17 -39.70 -10.70
C GLU A 534 -15.53 -39.55 -9.21
N SER A 535 -14.98 -40.40 -8.35
CA SER A 535 -15.20 -40.36 -6.90
C SER A 535 -14.66 -39.07 -6.25
N GLU A 536 -13.46 -38.64 -6.67
CA GLU A 536 -12.86 -37.40 -6.20
C GLU A 536 -13.62 -36.17 -6.69
N TYR A 537 -14.09 -36.21 -7.94
CA TYR A 537 -14.93 -35.16 -8.53
C TYR A 537 -16.24 -35.01 -7.76
N LYS A 538 -16.95 -36.12 -7.48
CA LYS A 538 -18.19 -36.11 -6.66
C LYS A 538 -17.94 -35.47 -5.29
N THR A 539 -16.85 -35.84 -4.63
CA THR A 539 -16.46 -35.28 -3.32
C THR A 539 -16.15 -33.79 -3.40
N LEU A 540 -15.42 -33.35 -4.44
CA LEU A 540 -15.09 -31.94 -4.65
C LEU A 540 -16.34 -31.08 -4.88
N VAL A 541 -17.25 -31.55 -5.74
CA VAL A 541 -18.51 -30.88 -6.05
C VAL A 541 -19.40 -30.77 -4.81
N GLU A 542 -19.56 -31.86 -4.05
CA GLU A 542 -20.36 -31.85 -2.82
C GLU A 542 -19.79 -30.86 -1.78
N LYS A 543 -18.48 -30.88 -1.55
CA LYS A 543 -17.82 -29.94 -0.63
C LYS A 543 -18.00 -28.49 -1.09
N THR A 544 -17.86 -28.24 -2.38
CA THR A 544 -18.00 -26.89 -2.96
C THR A 544 -19.43 -26.38 -2.84
N HIS A 545 -20.42 -27.21 -3.19
CA HIS A 545 -21.84 -26.88 -3.04
C HIS A 545 -22.19 -26.52 -1.59
N ARG A 546 -21.72 -27.30 -0.61
CA ARG A 546 -21.90 -26.98 0.81
C ARG A 546 -21.16 -25.69 1.21
N ARG A 547 -19.97 -25.44 0.67
CA ARG A 547 -19.14 -24.27 1.00
C ARG A 547 -19.77 -22.95 0.57
N PHE A 548 -20.37 -22.91 -0.62
CA PHE A 548 -21.02 -21.73 -1.17
C PHE A 548 -22.51 -21.63 -0.79
N HIS A 549 -23.02 -22.53 0.06
CA HIS A 549 -24.42 -22.45 0.48
C HIS A 549 -24.68 -21.14 1.26
N PRO A 550 -25.71 -20.35 0.90
CA PRO A 550 -25.99 -19.06 1.53
C PRO A 550 -26.17 -19.19 3.06
N ASP A 551 -26.89 -20.21 3.52
CA ASP A 551 -27.08 -20.45 4.96
C ASP A 551 -25.76 -20.75 5.68
N LYS A 552 -24.79 -21.41 5.02
CA LYS A 552 -23.49 -21.69 5.64
C LYS A 552 -22.68 -20.40 5.80
N TRP A 553 -22.74 -19.49 4.82
CA TRP A 553 -22.10 -18.18 4.91
C TRP A 553 -22.72 -17.33 6.02
N LYS A 554 -24.06 -17.32 6.10
CA LYS A 554 -24.81 -16.63 7.18
C LYS A 554 -24.49 -17.21 8.56
N ALA A 555 -24.51 -18.53 8.71
CA ALA A 555 -24.22 -19.21 9.98
C ALA A 555 -22.77 -18.98 10.45
N ARG A 556 -21.82 -18.84 9.52
CA ARG A 556 -20.42 -18.48 9.82
C ARG A 556 -20.21 -16.98 10.05
N GLY A 557 -21.21 -16.13 9.79
CA GLY A 557 -21.08 -14.67 9.90
C GLY A 557 -20.03 -14.07 8.97
N LEU A 558 -19.71 -14.72 7.84
CA LEU A 558 -18.58 -14.32 6.99
C LEU A 558 -18.71 -12.88 6.49
N LEU A 559 -19.90 -12.52 6.01
CA LEU A 559 -20.20 -11.19 5.48
C LEU A 559 -20.21 -10.10 6.55
N ASN A 560 -20.47 -10.45 7.82
CA ASN A 560 -20.45 -9.49 8.93
C ASN A 560 -19.05 -8.97 9.24
N THR A 561 -18.01 -9.67 8.77
CA THR A 561 -16.62 -9.25 8.93
C THR A 561 -16.20 -8.19 7.92
N VAL A 562 -16.97 -8.00 6.83
CA VAL A 562 -16.70 -7.01 5.78
C VAL A 562 -17.36 -5.71 6.17
N LEU A 563 -16.58 -4.66 6.41
CA LEU A 563 -17.09 -3.36 6.85
C LEU A 563 -17.70 -2.53 5.69
N ASP A 564 -17.15 -2.66 4.48
CA ASP A 564 -17.66 -1.98 3.29
C ASP A 564 -18.95 -2.67 2.81
N GLU A 565 -20.08 -1.95 2.93
CA GLU A 565 -21.40 -2.46 2.54
C GLU A 565 -21.48 -2.79 1.05
N THR A 566 -20.76 -2.05 0.20
CA THR A 566 -20.77 -2.26 -1.26
C THR A 566 -20.08 -3.58 -1.58
N LEU A 567 -18.86 -3.76 -1.07
CA LEU A 567 -18.11 -5.01 -1.24
C LEU A 567 -18.84 -6.20 -0.61
N ARG A 568 -19.48 -6.00 0.55
CA ARG A 568 -20.30 -7.04 1.20
C ARG A 568 -21.43 -7.51 0.30
N GLY A 569 -22.19 -6.57 -0.27
CA GLY A 569 -23.29 -6.87 -1.20
C GLY A 569 -22.80 -7.58 -2.48
N GLN A 570 -21.65 -7.16 -3.02
CA GLN A 570 -21.03 -7.83 -4.17
C GLN A 570 -20.60 -9.26 -3.83
N LEU A 571 -19.91 -9.48 -2.70
CA LEU A 571 -19.49 -10.81 -2.26
C LEU A 571 -20.69 -11.74 -2.03
N GLU A 572 -21.77 -11.25 -1.44
CA GLU A 572 -23.01 -12.02 -1.26
C GLU A 572 -23.65 -12.39 -2.60
N SER A 573 -23.76 -11.43 -3.52
CA SER A 573 -24.31 -11.65 -4.86
C SER A 573 -23.50 -12.68 -5.64
N THR A 574 -22.17 -12.51 -5.71
CA THR A 574 -21.27 -13.45 -6.39
C THR A 574 -21.28 -14.82 -5.73
N GLY A 575 -21.31 -14.89 -4.39
CA GLY A 575 -21.46 -16.14 -3.65
C GLY A 575 -22.75 -16.88 -4.01
N ASN A 576 -23.87 -16.15 -4.17
CA ASN A 576 -25.15 -16.71 -4.61
C ASN A 576 -25.10 -17.23 -6.05
N ILE A 577 -24.44 -16.52 -6.97
CA ILE A 577 -24.24 -16.99 -8.35
C ILE A 577 -23.52 -18.35 -8.35
N VAL A 578 -22.41 -18.46 -7.61
CA VAL A 578 -21.67 -19.72 -7.48
C VAL A 578 -22.55 -20.81 -6.87
N ALA A 579 -23.31 -20.50 -5.80
CA ALA A 579 -24.20 -21.46 -5.15
C ALA A 579 -25.27 -22.01 -6.11
N GLN A 580 -25.89 -21.12 -6.89
CA GLN A 580 -26.90 -21.50 -7.87
C GLN A 580 -26.29 -22.34 -9.00
N ALA A 581 -25.13 -21.93 -9.56
CA ALA A 581 -24.42 -22.69 -10.59
C ALA A 581 -23.98 -24.09 -10.10
N MET A 582 -23.61 -24.20 -8.83
CA MET A 582 -23.22 -25.48 -8.22
C MET A 582 -24.37 -26.47 -8.05
N THR A 583 -25.61 -26.00 -7.92
CA THR A 583 -26.79 -26.85 -7.66
C THR A 583 -27.02 -27.90 -8.77
N PRO A 584 -27.14 -27.55 -10.06
CA PRO A 584 -27.31 -28.54 -11.12
C PRO A 584 -26.08 -29.44 -11.31
N ILE A 585 -24.87 -28.91 -11.12
CA ILE A 585 -23.61 -29.68 -11.19
C ILE A 585 -23.61 -30.78 -10.11
N TRP A 586 -24.04 -30.45 -8.89
CA TRP A 586 -24.15 -31.38 -7.77
C TRP A 586 -25.25 -32.42 -7.98
N MET A 587 -26.42 -32.03 -8.49
CA MET A 587 -27.47 -33.01 -8.83
C MET A 587 -26.98 -34.01 -9.88
N LYS A 588 -26.32 -33.54 -10.93
CA LYS A 588 -25.76 -34.38 -12.00
C LYS A 588 -24.67 -35.33 -11.48
N SER A 589 -23.83 -34.88 -10.54
CA SER A 589 -22.77 -35.71 -9.97
C SER A 589 -23.31 -36.79 -9.03
N ARG A 590 -24.52 -36.66 -8.49
CA ARG A 590 -25.18 -37.69 -7.66
C ARG A 590 -25.94 -38.75 -8.46
N SER A 591 -26.40 -38.42 -9.66
CA SER A 591 -27.20 -39.33 -10.50
C SER A 591 -26.36 -40.28 -11.36
N ARG A 592 -25.06 -39.98 -11.52
CA ARG A 592 -24.06 -40.91 -12.03
C ARG A 592 -23.50 -41.69 -10.86
#